data_AF-D8UBB5-F1
#
_entry.id   AF-D8UBB5-F1
#
_cell.length_a   1.000
_cell.length_b   1.000
_cell.length_c   1.000
_cell.angle_alpha   90.00
_cell.angle_beta   90.00
_cell.angle_gamma   90.00
#
_symmetry.space_group_name_H-M   'P 1'
#
loop_
_entity.id
_entity.type
_entity.pdbx_description
1 polymer ?
#
loop_
_entity_poly.entity_id
_entity_poly.type
_entity_poly.pdbx_seq_one_letter_code
_entity_poly.pdbx_strand_id
1 'polypeptide(L)'
;MKAAHVTRLLRSHRFRAAVSSSLPPSLPAPLPTSLPNPRPTYLPTYVIHDQGVPSAPVFYPTPEEFADPVSYIAKIRPEAEKYGICRVVPPAS
;
A
#
# COMPACT_ATOMS: atom_id res chain seq x y z
N MET A 1 9.49 -27.45 44.83
CA MET A 1 8.95 -27.40 46.21
C MET A 1 10.06 -27.03 47.18
N LYS A 2 9.73 -26.29 48.25
CA LYS A 2 10.57 -25.43 49.16
C LYS A 2 10.45 -23.95 48.76
N ALA A 3 9.56 -23.07 49.28
CA ALA A 3 8.98 -22.85 50.62
C ALA A 3 10.07 -22.74 51.70
N ALA A 4 10.19 -21.73 52.55
CA ALA A 4 9.58 -20.42 52.79
C ALA A 4 10.51 -19.69 53.83
N HIS A 5 10.25 -18.42 54.16
CA HIS A 5 10.97 -17.56 55.14
C HIS A 5 12.23 -16.90 54.57
N VAL A 6 12.32 -15.57 54.47
CA VAL A 6 12.37 -14.67 55.62
C VAL A 6 11.65 -13.35 55.33
N THR A 7 10.88 -12.93 56.32
CA THR A 7 9.91 -11.84 56.34
C THR A 7 10.57 -10.53 56.76
N ARG A 8 10.27 -9.45 56.02
CA ARG A 8 10.02 -8.07 56.53
C ARG A 8 11.21 -7.29 57.13
N LEU A 9 11.71 -6.28 56.40
CA LEU A 9 12.44 -5.17 57.01
C LEU A 9 12.26 -3.83 56.24
N LEU A 10 11.62 -2.86 56.92
CA LEU A 10 11.55 -1.39 56.73
C LEU A 10 10.99 -0.86 55.38
N ARG A 11 9.80 -0.23 55.27
CA ARG A 11 9.13 0.85 56.04
C ARG A 11 9.69 2.28 55.83
N SER A 12 9.83 2.74 54.60
CA SER A 12 9.57 4.13 54.17
C SER A 12 9.53 4.10 52.65
N HIS A 13 8.50 4.56 51.94
CA HIS A 13 7.82 5.82 52.07
C HIS A 13 6.34 5.59 51.80
N ARG A 14 5.49 6.25 52.61
CA ARG A 14 4.14 6.56 52.17
C ARG A 14 4.27 7.50 50.97
N PHE A 15 4.30 6.96 49.75
CA PHE A 15 3.99 7.77 48.59
C PHE A 15 2.50 8.04 48.69
N ARG A 16 2.20 9.22 49.23
CA ARG A 16 0.87 9.80 49.29
C ARG A 16 0.32 9.74 47.87
N ALA A 17 -0.57 8.79 47.59
CA ALA A 17 -1.39 8.83 46.40
C ALA A 17 -2.25 10.09 46.55
N ALA A 18 -1.75 11.19 46.00
CA ALA A 18 -2.60 12.33 45.70
C ALA A 18 -3.54 11.85 44.59
N VAL A 19 -4.67 11.27 45.00
CA VAL A 19 -5.87 11.24 44.16
C VAL A 19 -6.23 12.71 43.96
N SER A 20 -5.65 13.29 42.91
CA SER A 20 -6.10 14.56 42.36
C SER A 20 -7.51 14.28 41.85
N SER A 21 -8.50 14.90 42.48
CA SER A 21 -9.92 14.87 42.09
C SER A 21 -10.18 15.60 40.77
N SER A 22 -9.22 15.60 39.86
CA SER A 22 -9.39 16.12 38.51
C SER A 22 -10.14 15.07 37.70
N LEU A 23 -11.42 15.33 37.46
CA LEU A 23 -12.22 14.64 36.44
C LEU A 23 -11.38 14.56 35.15
N PRO A 24 -11.28 13.39 34.49
CA PRO A 24 -10.60 13.32 33.22
C PRO A 24 -11.30 14.28 32.24
N PRO A 25 -10.56 15.00 31.38
CA PRO A 25 -11.19 15.82 30.36
C PRO A 25 -12.10 14.91 29.53
N SER A 26 -13.38 15.26 29.45
CA SER A 26 -14.35 14.58 28.61
C SER A 26 -13.79 14.48 27.20
N LEU A 27 -13.66 13.24 26.68
CA LEU A 27 -13.15 13.01 25.33
C LEU A 27 -13.95 13.87 24.32
N PRO A 28 -13.28 14.50 23.34
CA PRO A 28 -13.99 15.22 22.29
C PRO A 28 -14.93 14.26 21.56
N ALA A 29 -16.13 14.74 21.23
CA ALA A 29 -17.12 13.95 20.50
C ALA A 29 -16.47 13.30 19.26
N PRO A 30 -16.82 12.04 18.92
CA PRO A 30 -16.23 11.36 17.77
C PRO A 30 -16.46 12.21 16.52
N LEU A 31 -15.39 12.46 15.77
CA LEU A 31 -15.44 13.16 14.49
C LEU A 31 -16.48 12.47 13.58
N PRO A 32 -17.29 13.22 12.81
CA PRO A 32 -18.24 12.61 11.89
C PRO A 32 -17.48 11.69 10.91
N THR A 33 -17.79 10.39 10.95
CA THR A 33 -17.11 9.32 10.21
C THR A 33 -17.33 9.34 8.69
N SER A 34 -17.95 10.40 8.16
CA SER A 34 -18.11 10.61 6.73
C SER A 34 -17.59 11.99 6.36
N LEU A 35 -16.34 12.06 5.91
CA LEU A 35 -15.88 13.21 5.12
C LEU A 35 -16.85 13.36 3.94
N PRO A 36 -17.39 14.56 3.67
CA PRO A 36 -18.17 14.79 2.46
C PRO A 36 -17.22 14.50 1.30
N ASN A 37 -17.52 13.50 0.47
CA ASN A 37 -16.70 13.13 -0.69
C ASN A 37 -16.45 14.39 -1.54
N PRO A 38 -15.27 15.03 -1.45
CA PRO A 38 -14.99 16.16 -2.31
C PRO A 38 -14.70 15.51 -3.66
N ARG A 39 -15.46 15.89 -4.70
CA ARG A 39 -14.95 15.69 -6.06
C ARG A 39 -13.51 16.19 -6.06
N PRO A 40 -12.51 15.38 -6.42
CA PRO A 40 -11.12 15.78 -6.28
C PRO A 40 -10.88 17.01 -7.16
N THR A 41 -10.78 18.18 -6.53
CA THR A 41 -10.31 19.42 -7.15
C THR A 41 -8.78 19.45 -7.23
N TYR A 42 -8.12 18.35 -6.86
CA TYR A 42 -6.72 18.12 -7.16
C TYR A 42 -6.60 17.89 -8.66
N LEU A 43 -6.16 18.92 -9.38
CA LEU A 43 -5.36 18.67 -10.58
C LEU A 43 -4.29 17.65 -10.18
N PRO A 44 -4.10 16.56 -10.94
CA PRO A 44 -3.10 15.58 -10.59
C PRO A 44 -1.78 16.34 -10.50
N THR A 45 -1.17 16.44 -9.32
CA THR A 45 0.15 17.06 -9.13
C THR A 45 1.21 16.38 -9.98
N TYR A 46 0.88 15.19 -10.50
CA TYR A 46 1.53 14.56 -11.62
C TYR A 46 0.63 14.67 -12.86
N VAL A 47 0.62 15.84 -13.50
CA VAL A 47 0.33 15.85 -14.93
C VAL A 47 1.42 15.00 -15.54
N ILE A 48 1.10 13.76 -15.92
CA ILE A 48 2.02 12.89 -16.67
C ILE A 48 2.21 13.61 -18.00
N HIS A 49 3.23 14.47 -18.08
CA HIS A 49 3.71 15.00 -19.34
C HIS A 49 4.40 13.82 -20.03
N ASP A 50 3.59 13.01 -20.70
CA ASP A 50 3.97 11.82 -21.49
C ASP A 50 5.02 12.15 -22.59
N GLN A 51 5.28 13.43 -22.81
CA GLN A 51 6.12 14.06 -23.84
C GLN A 51 7.59 13.58 -23.92
N GLY A 52 8.03 12.66 -23.08
CA GLY A 52 9.40 12.13 -23.08
C GLY A 52 9.52 10.62 -22.83
N VAL A 53 8.40 9.90 -22.64
CA VAL A 53 8.45 8.44 -22.48
C VAL A 53 8.32 7.81 -23.87
N PRO A 54 9.28 6.98 -24.30
CA PRO A 54 9.15 6.30 -25.58
C PRO A 54 8.01 5.28 -25.52
N SER A 55 7.15 5.28 -26.54
CA SER A 55 6.09 4.28 -26.68
C SER A 55 6.65 2.87 -26.72
N ALA A 56 6.03 1.96 -25.97
CA ALA A 56 6.34 0.54 -26.01
C ALA A 56 5.96 -0.07 -27.37
N PRO A 57 6.69 -1.09 -27.85
CA PRO A 57 6.36 -1.78 -29.10
C PRO A 57 4.99 -2.47 -29.00
N VAL A 58 4.29 -2.48 -30.14
CA VAL A 58 2.98 -3.11 -30.29
C VAL A 58 3.08 -4.23 -31.30
N PHE A 59 2.69 -5.44 -30.90
CA PHE A 59 2.74 -6.63 -31.74
C PHE A 59 1.35 -7.12 -32.10
N TYR A 60 1.20 -7.62 -33.33
CA TYR A 60 -0.06 -8.10 -33.91
C TYR A 60 0.12 -9.54 -34.41
N PRO A 61 0.01 -10.55 -33.54
CA PRO A 61 0.13 -11.96 -33.92
C PRO A 61 -0.94 -12.38 -34.93
N THR A 62 -0.58 -13.33 -35.80
CA THR A 62 -1.57 -14.07 -36.58
C THR A 62 -2.36 -15.04 -35.67
N PRO A 63 -3.53 -15.56 -36.10
CA PRO A 63 -4.27 -16.55 -35.31
C PRO A 63 -3.46 -17.79 -34.95
N GLU A 64 -2.59 -18.26 -35.85
CA GLU A 64 -1.71 -19.42 -35.62
C GLU A 64 -0.66 -19.13 -34.55
N GLU A 65 -0.06 -17.94 -34.59
CA GLU A 65 0.91 -17.49 -33.59
C GLU A 65 0.25 -17.24 -32.24
N PHE A 66 -0.98 -16.72 -32.25
CA PHE A 66 -1.75 -16.48 -31.03
C PHE A 66 -2.23 -17.77 -30.37
N ALA A 67 -2.31 -18.88 -31.11
CA ALA A 67 -2.67 -20.19 -30.58
C ALA A 67 -1.60 -20.76 -29.63
N ASP A 68 -0.32 -20.41 -29.82
CA ASP A 68 0.78 -20.76 -28.90
C ASP A 68 1.46 -19.50 -28.33
N PRO A 69 0.92 -18.95 -27.23
CA PRO A 69 1.43 -17.71 -26.66
C PRO A 69 2.85 -17.82 -26.11
N VAL A 70 3.27 -19.00 -25.65
CA VAL A 70 4.63 -19.18 -25.09
C VAL A 70 5.66 -19.08 -26.20
N SER A 71 5.41 -19.77 -27.31
CA SER A 71 6.25 -19.68 -28.51
C SER A 71 6.26 -18.27 -29.09
N TYR A 72 5.11 -17.59 -29.11
CA TYR A 72 5.04 -16.21 -29.58
C TYR A 72 5.83 -15.23 -28.70
N ILE A 73 5.72 -15.34 -27.37
CA ILE A 73 6.51 -14.52 -26.44
C ILE A 73 8.02 -14.76 -26.65
N ALA A 74 8.43 -16.02 -26.84
CA ALA A 74 9.83 -16.35 -27.12
C ALA A 74 10.31 -15.71 -28.44
N LYS A 75 9.45 -15.66 -29.45
CA LYS A 75 9.71 -14.98 -30.74
C LYS A 75 9.90 -13.48 -30.59
N ILE A 76 9.05 -12.79 -29.83
CA ILE A 76 9.11 -11.31 -29.69
C ILE A 76 10.05 -10.81 -28.59
N ARG A 77 10.47 -11.68 -27.65
CA ARG A 77 11.37 -11.33 -26.53
C ARG A 77 12.61 -10.53 -26.92
N PRO A 78 13.43 -10.90 -27.93
CA PRO A 78 14.66 -10.15 -28.24
C PRO A 78 14.42 -8.68 -28.64
N GLU A 79 13.20 -8.34 -29.09
CA GLU A 79 12.81 -6.98 -29.40
C GLU A 79 12.14 -6.30 -28.20
N ALA A 80 11.17 -6.96 -27.58
CA ALA A 80 10.39 -6.43 -26.45
C ALA A 80 11.24 -6.19 -25.19
N GLU A 81 12.24 -7.03 -24.93
CA GLU A 81 13.10 -6.95 -23.74
C GLU A 81 13.88 -5.64 -23.67
N LYS A 82 14.20 -5.03 -24.82
CA LYS A 82 14.87 -3.72 -24.90
C LYS A 82 14.04 -2.59 -24.28
N TYR A 83 12.72 -2.74 -24.25
CA TYR A 83 11.77 -1.77 -23.71
C TYR A 83 11.28 -2.16 -22.31
N GLY A 84 11.48 -3.41 -21.89
CA GLY A 84 10.97 -3.96 -20.63
C GLY A 84 9.46 -4.26 -20.62
N ILE A 85 8.68 -3.56 -21.45
CA ILE A 85 7.24 -3.79 -21.64
C ILE A 85 6.87 -3.77 -23.13
N CYS A 86 5.81 -4.50 -23.50
CA CYS A 86 5.23 -4.45 -24.83
C CYS A 86 3.71 -4.65 -24.77
N ARG A 87 2.99 -4.20 -25.80
CA ARG A 87 1.57 -4.45 -25.99
C ARG A 87 1.38 -5.52 -27.06
N VAL A 88 0.56 -6.53 -26.80
CA VAL A 88 0.15 -7.52 -27.81
C VAL A 88 -1.34 -7.31 -28.08
N VAL A 89 -1.70 -7.09 -29.33
CA VAL A 89 -3.10 -6.91 -29.76
C VAL A 89 -3.60 -8.24 -30.31
N PRO A 90 -4.64 -8.85 -29.74
CA PRO A 90 -5.22 -10.08 -30.26
C PRO A 90 -5.67 -9.92 -31.72
N PRO A 91 -5.61 -10.98 -32.55
CA PRO A 91 -6.17 -10.96 -33.90
C PRO A 91 -7.70 -10.73 -33.84
N ALA A 92 -8.27 -10.20 -34.94
CA ALA A 92 -9.71 -10.14 -35.10
C ALA A 92 -10.29 -11.57 -35.08
N SER A 93 -11.41 -11.76 -34.37
CA SER A 93 -12.05 -13.08 -34.18
C SER A 93 -12.55 -13.70 -35.48
#